data_AF-A0A920JFP8-F1
#
_entry.id   AF-A0A920JFP8-F1
#
_cell.length_a   1.000
_cell.length_b   1.000
_cell.length_c   1.000
_cell.angle_alpha   90.00
_cell.angle_beta   90.00
_cell.angle_gamma   90.00
#
_symmetry.space_group_name_H-M   'P 1'
#
loop_
_entity.id
_entity.type
_entity.pdbx_description
1 polymer ?
#
loop_
_entity_poly.entity_id
_entity_poly.type
_entity_poly.pdbx_seq_one_letter_code
_entity_poly.pdbx_strand_id
1 'polypeptide(L)'
;MTDQEIRGVWIGLSGYILWGLSPIFWKALNQVEAMDIVSWRVICTFVFVAACNLLLRLTRRGKVTPLPFLRNKLSMLGGGLIGLNWGMFVWAVESERVVEASLGYFMNPLMNVFLGVVFLGEALRKAQWLAVTFAAAGVLWLTISLNAFPWVSLTLAISFALYGLIRKVAPASPLQGLSGFKLPSF
;
A
#
# COMPACT_ATOMS: atom_id res chain seq x y z
N MET A 1 1.93 -24.87 16.87
CA MET A 1 2.21 -24.17 15.60
C MET A 1 2.88 -25.13 14.66
N THR A 2 2.42 -25.24 13.42
CA THR A 2 3.06 -26.04 12.37
C THR A 2 4.34 -25.37 11.88
N ASP A 3 5.29 -26.12 11.30
CA ASP A 3 6.53 -25.54 10.75
C ASP A 3 6.27 -24.46 9.69
N GLN A 4 5.15 -24.55 8.97
CA GLN A 4 4.72 -23.53 8.02
C GLN A 4 4.30 -22.22 8.70
N GLU A 5 3.62 -22.30 9.85
CA GLU A 5 3.24 -21.13 10.64
C GLU A 5 4.48 -20.41 11.19
N ILE A 6 5.46 -21.16 11.73
CA ILE A 6 6.72 -20.60 12.24
C ILE A 6 7.49 -19.90 11.12
N ARG A 7 7.60 -20.54 9.96
CA ARG A 7 8.25 -19.94 8.78
C ARG A 7 7.52 -18.68 8.31
N GLY A 8 6.19 -18.69 8.33
CA GLY A 8 5.37 -17.51 8.03
C GLY A 8 5.62 -16.35 8.98
N VAL A 9 5.73 -16.63 10.28
CA VAL A 9 6.05 -15.62 11.31
C VAL A 9 7.41 -14.98 11.04
N TRP A 10 8.46 -15.78 10.75
CA TRP A 10 9.79 -15.24 10.45
C TRP A 10 9.84 -14.40 9.18
N ILE A 11 9.13 -14.82 8.12
CA ILE A 11 9.03 -14.05 6.88
C ILE A 11 8.29 -12.72 7.13
N GLY A 12 7.20 -12.75 7.89
CA GLY A 12 6.47 -11.54 8.27
C GLY A 12 7.32 -10.58 9.10
N LEU A 13 8.01 -11.11 10.12
CA LEU A 13 8.86 -10.33 11.01
C LEU A 13 10.01 -9.65 10.25
N SER A 14 10.72 -10.40 9.40
CA SER A 14 11.79 -9.85 8.57
C SER A 14 11.27 -8.75 7.62
N GLY A 15 10.09 -8.96 7.02
CA GLY A 15 9.43 -7.94 6.21
C GLY A 15 9.13 -6.65 6.99
N TYR A 16 8.57 -6.76 8.19
CA TYR A 16 8.26 -5.59 9.03
C TYR A 16 9.52 -4.88 9.53
N ILE A 17 10.59 -5.62 9.87
CA ILE A 17 11.88 -5.03 10.26
C ILE A 17 12.47 -4.24 9.10
N LEU A 18 12.54 -4.85 7.91
CA LEU A 18 13.03 -4.18 6.70
C LEU A 18 12.22 -2.92 6.41
N TRP A 19 10.89 -3.00 6.54
CA TRP A 19 10.02 -1.85 6.32
C TRP A 19 10.22 -0.76 7.39
N GLY A 20 10.37 -1.12 8.66
CA GLY A 20 10.61 -0.18 9.75
C GLY A 20 11.97 0.54 9.67
N LEU A 21 12.97 -0.08 9.03
CA LEU A 21 14.29 0.53 8.80
C LEU A 21 14.31 1.44 7.55
N SER A 22 13.30 1.38 6.68
CA SER A 22 13.24 2.18 5.45
C SER A 22 13.47 3.68 5.65
N PRO A 23 12.88 4.35 6.65
CA PRO A 23 13.09 5.78 6.87
C PRO A 23 14.57 6.14 7.09
N ILE A 24 15.35 5.27 7.73
CA ILE A 24 16.79 5.48 7.95
C ILE A 24 17.53 5.48 6.61
N PHE A 25 17.18 4.54 5.72
CA PHE A 25 17.74 4.47 4.38
C PHE A 25 17.41 5.71 3.54
N TRP A 26 16.14 6.15 3.55
CA TRP A 26 15.75 7.37 2.83
C TRP A 26 16.42 8.62 3.37
N LYS A 27 16.56 8.72 4.70
CA LYS A 27 17.27 9.84 5.33
C LYS A 27 18.77 9.86 4.96
N ALA A 28 19.39 8.69 4.76
CA ALA A 28 20.77 8.61 4.28
C ALA A 28 20.93 9.04 2.81
N LEU A 29 19.84 9.04 2.03
CA LEU A 29 19.79 9.48 0.63
C LEU A 29 19.28 10.92 0.46
N ASN A 30 19.40 11.77 1.50
CA ASN A 30 18.92 13.16 1.50
C ASN A 30 19.51 14.09 0.41
N GLN A 31 20.47 13.61 -0.39
CA GLN A 31 21.03 14.32 -1.54
C GLN A 31 20.30 14.04 -2.85
N VAL A 32 19.39 13.06 -2.86
CA VAL A 32 18.61 12.66 -4.04
C VAL A 32 17.15 13.02 -3.78
N GLU A 33 16.54 13.75 -4.72
CA GLU A 33 15.16 14.17 -4.62
C GLU A 33 14.21 12.96 -4.52
N ALA A 34 13.19 13.03 -3.66
CA ALA A 34 12.19 11.96 -3.51
C ALA A 34 11.60 11.49 -4.84
N MET A 35 11.38 12.40 -5.79
CA MET A 35 10.81 12.06 -7.10
C MET A 35 11.76 11.18 -7.93
N ASP A 36 13.07 11.40 -7.85
CA ASP A 36 14.08 10.57 -8.52
C ASP A 36 14.12 9.17 -7.91
N ILE A 37 14.07 9.08 -6.58
CA ILE A 37 14.03 7.80 -5.86
C ILE A 37 12.79 6.99 -6.29
N VAL A 38 11.63 7.63 -6.32
CA VAL A 38 10.36 6.97 -6.69
C VAL A 38 10.38 6.58 -8.17
N SER A 39 10.86 7.45 -9.05
CA SER A 39 10.96 7.19 -10.49
C SER A 39 11.88 6.01 -10.78
N TRP A 40 13.05 5.95 -10.14
CA TRP A 40 13.97 4.82 -10.24
C TRP A 40 13.32 3.51 -9.76
N ARG A 41 12.59 3.55 -8.64
CA ARG A 41 11.84 2.38 -8.15
C ARG A 41 10.77 1.91 -9.12
N VAL A 42 10.04 2.83 -9.76
CA VAL A 42 9.02 2.50 -10.76
C VAL A 42 9.65 1.84 -11.98
N ILE A 43 10.77 2.38 -12.48
CA ILE A 43 11.52 1.79 -13.60
C ILE A 43 12.01 0.38 -13.25
N CYS A 44 12.66 0.21 -12.10
CA CYS A 44 13.14 -1.08 -11.62
C CYS A 44 11.98 -2.10 -11.47
N THR A 45 10.84 -1.67 -10.94
CA THR A 45 9.65 -2.52 -10.80
C THR A 45 9.11 -2.93 -12.16
N PHE A 46 9.05 -2.00 -13.12
CA PHE A 46 8.62 -2.28 -14.48
C PHE A 46 9.54 -3.31 -15.16
N VAL A 47 10.86 -3.11 -15.09
CA VAL A 47 11.86 -4.03 -15.65
C VAL A 47 11.73 -5.43 -15.02
N PHE A 48 11.60 -5.49 -13.69
CA PHE A 48 11.44 -6.76 -12.98
C PHE A 48 10.16 -7.49 -13.39
N VAL A 49 9.02 -6.79 -13.43
CA VAL A 49 7.73 -7.37 -13.84
C VAL A 49 7.76 -7.81 -15.30
N ALA A 50 8.41 -7.05 -16.19
CA ALA A 50 8.60 -7.41 -17.58
C ALA A 50 9.44 -8.70 -17.72
N ALA A 51 10.55 -8.79 -16.98
CA ALA A 51 11.41 -9.97 -16.95
C ALA A 51 10.66 -11.21 -16.42
N CYS A 52 9.92 -11.09 -15.31
CA CYS A 52 9.10 -12.18 -14.79
C CYS A 52 8.04 -12.64 -15.80
N ASN A 53 7.37 -11.70 -16.47
CA ASN A 53 6.39 -12.04 -17.51
C ASN A 53 7.05 -12.75 -18.70
N LEU A 54 8.23 -12.31 -19.12
CA LEU A 54 8.98 -12.97 -20.19
C LEU A 54 9.34 -14.41 -19.80
N LEU A 55 9.92 -14.60 -18.61
CA LEU A 55 10.27 -15.92 -18.09
C LEU A 55 9.05 -16.83 -18.01
N LEU A 56 7.94 -16.34 -17.44
CA LEU A 56 6.69 -17.11 -17.36
C LEU A 56 6.13 -17.49 -18.74
N ARG A 57 6.27 -16.63 -19.75
CA ARG A 57 5.89 -16.96 -21.15
C ARG A 57 6.81 -18.01 -21.76
N LEU A 58 8.11 -17.97 -21.46
CA LEU A 58 9.08 -18.97 -21.94
C LEU A 58 8.84 -20.34 -21.29
N THR A 59 8.43 -20.38 -20.02
CA THR A 59 8.15 -21.65 -19.31
C THR A 59 6.73 -22.17 -19.51
N ARG A 60 5.76 -21.34 -19.90
CA ARG A 60 4.33 -21.72 -20.01
C ARG A 60 3.75 -21.40 -21.38
N ARG A 61 3.33 -22.44 -22.11
CA ARG A 61 2.57 -22.38 -23.39
C ARG A 61 1.10 -21.93 -23.21
N GLY A 62 0.84 -20.94 -22.37
CA GLY A 62 -0.52 -20.44 -22.10
C GLY A 62 -0.79 -19.11 -22.81
N LYS A 63 -1.97 -18.96 -23.44
CA LYS A 63 -2.41 -17.70 -24.04
C LYS A 63 -2.67 -16.66 -22.94
N VAL A 64 -1.90 -15.57 -22.98
CA VAL A 64 -2.10 -14.40 -22.13
C VAL A 64 -3.30 -13.63 -22.66
N THR A 65 -4.35 -13.45 -21.85
CA THR A 65 -5.54 -12.68 -22.24
C THR A 65 -5.52 -11.31 -21.56
N PRO A 66 -5.86 -10.21 -22.25
CA PRO A 66 -5.93 -8.90 -21.61
C PRO A 66 -7.00 -8.90 -20.51
N LEU A 67 -6.75 -8.18 -19.41
CA LEU A 67 -7.77 -7.97 -18.38
C LEU A 67 -8.96 -7.20 -18.97
N PRO A 68 -10.19 -7.45 -18.51
CA PRO A 68 -11.36 -6.66 -18.89
C PRO A 68 -11.11 -5.16 -18.64
N PHE A 69 -11.56 -4.31 -19.57
CA PHE A 69 -11.28 -2.86 -19.59
C PHE A 69 -11.54 -2.13 -18.25
N LEU A 70 -12.64 -2.48 -17.56
CA LEU A 70 -13.00 -1.89 -16.27
C LEU A 70 -12.03 -2.29 -15.14
N ARG A 71 -11.56 -3.55 -15.13
CA ARG A 71 -10.54 -4.03 -14.18
C ARG A 71 -9.18 -3.41 -14.46
N ASN A 72 -8.86 -3.15 -15.72
CA ASN A 72 -7.64 -2.47 -16.09
C ASN A 72 -7.63 -1.02 -15.58
N LYS A 73 -8.72 -0.25 -15.77
CA LYS A 73 -8.85 1.11 -15.23
C LYS A 73 -8.73 1.19 -13.71
N LEU A 74 -9.42 0.29 -12.99
CA LEU A 74 -9.31 0.23 -11.53
C LEU A 74 -7.90 -0.15 -11.08
N SER A 75 -7.23 -1.06 -11.79
CA SER A 75 -5.83 -1.41 -11.48
C SER A 75 -4.88 -0.25 -11.73
N MET A 76 -5.07 0.52 -12.81
CA MET A 76 -4.29 1.74 -13.08
C MET A 76 -4.52 2.80 -12.01
N LEU A 77 -5.77 3.02 -11.59
CA LEU A 77 -6.09 3.94 -10.51
C LEU A 77 -5.45 3.49 -9.18
N GLY A 78 -5.51 2.19 -8.87
CA GLY A 78 -4.85 1.62 -7.72
C GLY A 78 -3.32 1.81 -7.77
N GLY A 79 -2.72 1.64 -8.95
CA GLY A 79 -1.31 1.93 -9.21
C GLY A 79 -0.95 3.41 -8.96
N GLY A 80 -1.79 4.33 -9.43
CA GLY A 80 -1.62 5.76 -9.18
C GLY A 80 -1.74 6.12 -7.70
N LEU A 81 -2.73 5.56 -6.99
CA LEU A 81 -2.94 5.80 -5.55
C LEU A 81 -1.77 5.28 -4.71
N ILE A 82 -1.28 4.07 -4.98
CA ILE A 82 -0.15 3.51 -4.24
C ILE A 82 1.17 4.22 -4.61
N GLY A 83 1.31 4.69 -5.85
CA GLY A 83 2.43 5.52 -6.28
C GLY A 83 2.45 6.87 -5.57
N LEU A 84 1.30 7.56 -5.50
CA LEU A 84 1.13 8.79 -4.74
C LEU A 84 1.41 8.58 -3.25
N ASN A 85 0.92 7.48 -2.67
CA ASN A 85 1.18 7.14 -1.28
C ASN A 85 2.69 6.99 -1.00
N TRP A 86 3.39 6.22 -1.83
CA TRP A 86 4.82 6.01 -1.68
C TRP A 86 5.63 7.29 -1.93
N GLY A 87 5.27 8.08 -2.94
CA GLY A 87 5.92 9.35 -3.22
C GLY A 87 5.78 10.32 -2.05
N MET A 88 4.56 10.47 -1.54
CA MET A 88 4.28 11.26 -0.34
C MET A 88 5.06 10.77 0.88
N PHE A 89 5.22 9.46 1.05
CA PHE A 89 6.00 8.91 2.16
C PHE A 89 7.48 9.25 2.06
N VAL A 90 8.12 9.01 0.91
CA VAL A 90 9.54 9.32 0.71
C VAL A 90 9.78 10.82 0.87
N TRP A 91 8.93 11.64 0.24
CA TRP A 91 8.98 13.09 0.37
C TRP A 91 8.81 13.57 1.81
N ALA A 92 7.88 12.97 2.57
CA ALA A 92 7.68 13.32 3.98
C ALA A 92 8.89 12.93 4.84
N VAL A 93 9.58 11.83 4.53
CA VAL A 93 10.81 11.46 5.23
C VAL A 93 11.95 12.42 4.92
N GLU A 94 12.11 12.81 3.65
CA GLU A 94 13.10 13.79 3.21
C GLU A 94 12.86 15.18 3.82
N SER A 95 11.59 15.62 3.86
CA SER A 95 11.17 16.92 4.38
C SER A 95 11.07 16.98 5.92
N GLU A 96 11.68 16.02 6.63
CA GLU A 96 11.65 15.90 8.10
C GLU A 96 10.24 15.77 8.73
N ARG A 97 9.21 15.44 7.93
CA ARG A 97 7.81 15.23 8.33
C ARG A 97 7.50 13.76 8.64
N VAL A 98 8.48 13.02 9.16
CA VAL A 98 8.35 11.58 9.48
C VAL A 98 7.22 11.31 10.49
N VAL A 99 7.00 12.25 11.42
CA VAL A 99 5.93 12.14 12.43
C VAL A 99 4.54 12.24 11.77
N GLU A 100 4.33 13.17 10.83
CA GLU A 100 3.08 13.25 10.06
C GLU A 100 2.88 12.01 9.19
N ALA A 101 3.95 11.47 8.59
CA ALA A 101 3.88 10.24 7.83
C ALA A 101 3.39 9.08 8.69
N SER A 102 3.97 8.94 9.89
CA SER A 102 3.61 7.91 10.86
C SER A 102 2.16 8.04 11.34
N LEU A 103 1.69 9.27 11.61
CA LEU A 103 0.29 9.54 11.93
C LEU A 103 -0.65 9.09 10.80
N GLY A 104 -0.27 9.33 9.55
CA GLY A 104 -1.04 8.85 8.39
C GLY A 104 -1.20 7.34 8.38
N TYR A 105 -0.15 6.59 8.72
CA TYR A 105 -0.24 5.14 8.84
C TYR A 105 -1.09 4.67 10.03
N PHE A 106 -1.12 5.42 11.13
CA PHE A 106 -2.04 5.15 12.24
C PHE A 106 -3.51 5.47 11.91
N MET A 107 -3.76 6.38 10.96
CA MET A 107 -5.11 6.66 10.44
C MET A 107 -5.63 5.56 9.51
N ASN A 108 -4.77 4.73 8.90
CA ASN A 108 -5.17 3.73 7.91
C ASN A 108 -6.26 2.76 8.38
N PRO A 109 -6.19 2.14 9.59
CA PRO A 109 -7.23 1.23 10.04
C PRO A 109 -8.60 1.92 10.14
N LEU A 110 -8.64 3.16 10.62
CA LEU A 110 -9.88 3.95 10.70
C LEU A 110 -10.46 4.22 9.33
N MET A 111 -9.62 4.66 8.38
CA MET A 111 -10.05 4.94 7.01
C MET A 111 -10.51 3.68 6.29
N ASN A 112 -9.82 2.55 6.46
CA ASN A 112 -10.22 1.26 5.89
C ASN A 112 -11.57 0.79 6.46
N VAL A 113 -11.78 0.91 7.77
CA VAL A 113 -13.06 0.57 8.40
C VAL A 113 -14.17 1.50 7.90
N PHE A 114 -13.92 2.80 7.84
CA PHE A 114 -14.87 3.77 7.31
C PHE A 114 -15.30 3.43 5.87
N LEU A 115 -14.34 3.19 4.98
CA LEU A 115 -14.65 2.80 3.60
C LEU A 115 -15.34 1.44 3.52
N GLY A 116 -14.98 0.48 4.37
CA GLY A 116 -15.64 -0.83 4.43
C GLY A 116 -17.10 -0.75 4.85
N VAL A 117 -17.42 0.06 5.87
CA VAL A 117 -18.80 0.28 6.31
C VAL A 117 -19.60 1.04 5.25
N VAL A 118 -19.06 2.14 4.72
CA VAL A 118 -19.80 3.05 3.81
C VAL A 118 -19.97 2.47 2.41
N PHE A 119 -18.93 1.88 1.82
CA PHE A 119 -18.95 1.42 0.42
C PHE A 119 -19.24 -0.07 0.28
N LEU A 120 -18.87 -0.89 1.27
CA LEU A 120 -19.06 -2.34 1.21
C LEU A 120 -20.19 -2.84 2.11
N GLY A 121 -20.79 -1.96 2.92
CA GLY A 121 -21.88 -2.31 3.82
C GLY A 121 -21.46 -3.26 4.94
N GLU A 122 -20.19 -3.25 5.35
CA GLU A 122 -19.70 -4.16 6.38
C GLU A 122 -20.28 -3.81 7.75
N ALA A 123 -20.95 -4.78 8.38
CA ALA A 123 -21.49 -4.64 9.72
C ALA A 123 -20.42 -4.97 10.77
N LEU A 124 -20.02 -3.96 11.55
CA LEU A 124 -19.07 -4.12 12.65
C LEU A 124 -19.77 -4.64 13.91
N ARG A 125 -19.10 -5.56 14.60
CA ARG A 125 -19.53 -6.04 15.93
C ARG A 125 -19.32 -4.92 16.97
N LYS A 126 -20.09 -4.96 18.07
CA LYS A 126 -19.98 -3.98 19.17
C LYS A 126 -18.54 -3.81 19.69
N ALA A 127 -17.79 -4.90 19.83
CA ALA A 127 -16.39 -4.86 20.26
C ALA A 127 -15.46 -4.17 19.23
N GLN A 128 -15.74 -4.32 17.93
CA GLN A 128 -14.97 -3.63 16.87
C GLN A 128 -15.26 -2.14 16.88
N TRP A 129 -16.51 -1.73 17.12
CA TRP A 129 -16.87 -0.33 17.33
C TRP A 129 -16.10 0.29 18.49
N LEU A 130 -15.99 -0.43 19.61
CA LEU A 130 -15.20 0.03 20.75
C LEU A 130 -13.72 0.23 20.36
N ALA A 131 -13.12 -0.74 19.65
CA ALA A 131 -11.74 -0.62 19.17
C ALA A 131 -11.55 0.57 18.21
N VAL A 132 -12.51 0.81 17.32
CA VAL A 132 -12.52 1.97 16.40
C VAL A 132 -12.56 3.27 17.20
N THR A 133 -13.40 3.38 18.24
CA THR A 133 -13.46 4.56 19.11
C THR A 133 -12.12 4.83 19.81
N PHE A 134 -11.47 3.79 20.35
CA PHE A 134 -10.14 3.93 20.97
C PHE A 134 -9.08 4.37 19.95
N ALA A 135 -9.07 3.78 18.76
CA ALA A 135 -8.15 4.17 17.69
C ALA A 135 -8.40 5.61 17.23
N ALA A 136 -9.66 6.02 17.10
CA ALA A 136 -10.04 7.39 16.75
C ALA A 136 -9.60 8.40 17.81
N ALA A 137 -9.76 8.08 19.09
CA ALA A 137 -9.29 8.92 20.19
C ALA A 137 -7.76 9.09 20.17
N GLY A 138 -7.01 7.99 19.93
CA GLY A 138 -5.55 8.05 19.83
C GLY A 138 -5.06 8.89 18.64
N VAL A 139 -5.69 8.73 17.47
CA VAL A 139 -5.39 9.53 16.28
C VAL A 139 -5.73 11.00 16.51
N LEU A 140 -6.87 11.31 17.15
CA LEU A 140 -7.26 12.67 17.48
C LEU A 140 -6.24 13.33 18.41
N TRP A 141 -5.83 12.62 19.46
CA TRP A 141 -4.81 13.08 20.39
C TRP A 141 -3.48 13.40 19.69
N LEU A 142 -2.99 12.47 18.86
CA LEU A 142 -1.76 12.68 18.09
C LEU A 142 -1.90 13.85 17.11
N THR A 143 -3.06 13.99 16.47
CA THR A 143 -3.35 15.10 15.55
C THR A 143 -3.28 16.45 16.26
N ILE A 144 -3.90 16.56 17.43
CA ILE A 144 -3.86 17.80 18.24
C ILE A 144 -2.42 18.09 18.68
N SER A 145 -1.66 17.06 19.08
CA SER A 145 -0.28 17.21 19.54
C SER A 145 0.68 17.73 18.46
N LEU A 146 0.37 17.51 17.17
CA LEU A 146 1.17 18.02 16.05
C LEU A 146 1.11 19.55 15.91
N ASN A 147 0.12 20.22 16.51
CA ASN A 147 -0.08 21.69 16.41
C ASN A 147 -0.09 22.24 14.96
N ALA A 148 -0.35 21.38 13.98
CA ALA A 148 -0.35 21.70 12.56
C ALA A 148 -1.40 20.87 11.83
N PHE A 149 -1.90 21.37 10.71
CA PHE A 149 -2.86 20.64 9.88
C PHE A 149 -2.16 19.43 9.21
N PRO A 150 -2.57 18.18 9.50
CA PRO A 150 -1.83 16.97 9.13
C PRO A 150 -2.14 16.52 7.70
N TRP A 151 -1.94 17.40 6.71
CA TRP A 151 -2.31 17.12 5.33
C TRP A 151 -1.53 15.94 4.72
N VAL A 152 -0.27 15.73 5.13
CA VAL A 152 0.52 14.56 4.72
C VAL A 152 -0.12 13.27 5.24
N SER A 153 -0.52 13.28 6.52
CA SER A 153 -1.17 12.14 7.18
C SER A 153 -2.48 11.79 6.48
N LEU A 154 -3.32 12.80 6.18
CA LEU A 154 -4.59 12.61 5.47
C LEU A 154 -4.37 12.07 4.06
N THR A 155 -3.41 12.62 3.32
CA THR A 155 -3.08 12.18 1.96
C THR A 155 -2.64 10.72 1.95
N LEU A 156 -1.76 10.33 2.87
CA LEU A 156 -1.32 8.94 3.02
C LEU A 156 -2.49 8.03 3.41
N ALA A 157 -3.31 8.44 4.38
CA ALA A 157 -4.42 7.62 4.87
C ALA A 157 -5.48 7.37 3.79
N ILE A 158 -5.89 8.44 3.09
CA ILE A 158 -6.92 8.37 2.04
C ILE A 158 -6.41 7.57 0.84
N SER A 159 -5.20 7.85 0.37
CA SER A 159 -4.63 7.15 -0.81
C SER A 159 -4.50 5.64 -0.56
N PHE A 160 -4.01 5.25 0.63
CA PHE A 160 -3.88 3.85 0.99
C PHE A 160 -5.23 3.15 1.16
N ALA A 161 -6.20 3.82 1.81
CA ALA A 161 -7.52 3.25 2.03
C ALA A 161 -8.31 3.06 0.73
N LEU A 162 -8.25 4.04 -0.19
CA LEU A 162 -8.84 3.92 -1.53
C LEU A 162 -8.17 2.80 -2.34
N TYR A 163 -6.84 2.69 -2.28
CA TYR A 163 -6.13 1.56 -2.89
C TYR A 163 -6.60 0.22 -2.33
N GLY A 164 -6.74 0.11 -1.00
CA GLY A 164 -7.27 -1.08 -0.33
C GLY A 164 -8.69 -1.43 -0.79
N LEU A 165 -9.57 -0.44 -0.90
CA LEU A 165 -10.93 -0.61 -1.41
C LEU A 165 -10.93 -1.14 -2.86
N ILE A 166 -10.11 -0.54 -3.73
CA ILE A 166 -9.97 -1.01 -5.12
C ILE A 166 -9.51 -2.46 -5.17
N ARG A 167 -8.52 -2.84 -4.36
CA ARG A 167 -8.01 -4.22 -4.31
C ARG A 167 -9.06 -5.20 -3.81
N LYS A 168 -9.97 -4.76 -2.95
CA LYS A 168 -11.08 -5.58 -2.42
C LYS A 168 -12.20 -5.74 -3.44
N VAL A 169 -12.55 -4.69 -4.19
CA VAL A 169 -13.61 -4.72 -5.22
C VAL A 169 -13.15 -5.34 -6.54
N ALA A 170 -11.87 -5.20 -6.88
CA ALA A 170 -11.27 -5.74 -8.11
C ALA A 170 -10.07 -6.65 -7.79
N PRO A 171 -10.30 -7.85 -7.20
CA PRO A 171 -9.23 -8.77 -6.89
C PRO A 171 -8.54 -9.24 -8.18
N ALA A 172 -7.28 -8.85 -8.31
CA ALA A 172 -6.36 -9.30 -9.36
C ALA A 172 -5.08 -9.80 -8.69
N SER A 173 -4.52 -10.90 -9.19
CA SER A 173 -3.22 -11.35 -8.68
C SER A 173 -2.16 -10.24 -8.88
N PRO A 174 -1.10 -10.16 -8.06
CA PRO A 174 -0.13 -9.06 -8.14
C PRO A 174 0.43 -8.87 -9.55
N LEU A 175 0.77 -9.97 -10.23
CA LEU A 175 1.20 -9.97 -11.64
C LEU A 175 0.10 -9.48 -12.59
N GLN A 176 -1.16 -9.85 -12.38
CA GLN A 176 -2.26 -9.40 -13.23
C GLN A 176 -2.55 -7.90 -13.04
N GLY A 177 -2.55 -7.42 -11.80
CA GLY A 177 -2.77 -6.01 -11.47
C GLY A 177 -1.66 -5.09 -11.98
N LEU A 178 -0.42 -5.57 -12.03
CA LEU A 178 0.73 -4.79 -12.52
C LEU A 178 0.93 -4.89 -14.04
N SER A 179 0.59 -6.03 -14.66
CA SER A 179 0.82 -6.25 -16.09
C SER A 179 -0.38 -5.93 -16.98
N GLY A 180 -1.59 -5.80 -16.41
CA GLY A 180 -2.82 -5.64 -17.20
C GLY A 180 -3.24 -6.90 -17.96
N PHE A 181 -2.59 -8.04 -17.71
CA PHE A 181 -2.90 -9.31 -18.34
C PHE A 181 -3.39 -10.35 -17.34
N LYS A 182 -4.40 -11.13 -17.71
CA LYS A 182 -4.87 -12.29 -16.94
C LYS A 182 -3.95 -13.49 -17.24
N LEU A 183 -3.32 -14.02 -16.18
CA LEU A 183 -2.62 -15.30 -16.23
C LEU A 183 -3.65 -16.44 -16.23
N PRO A 184 -3.38 -17.57 -16.91
CA PRO A 184 -4.26 -18.73 -16.88
C PRO A 184 -4.53 -19.15 -15.43
N SER A 185 -5.81 -19.33 -15.08
CA SER A 185 -6.22 -19.88 -13.80
C SER A 185 -5.86 -21.36 -13.76
N PHE A 186 -5.23 -21.76 -12.65
CA PHE A 186 -4.97 -23.15 -12.31
C PHE A 186 -6.28 -23.91 -12.10
#